data_AF-Q022H7-F1
#
_entry.id   AF-Q022H7-F1
#
_cell.length_a   1.000
_cell.length_b   1.000
_cell.length_c   1.000
_cell.angle_alpha   90.00
_cell.angle_beta   90.00
_cell.angle_gamma   90.00
#
_symmetry.space_group_name_H-M   'P 1'
#
loop_
_entity.id
_entity.type
_entity.pdbx_description
1 polymer ?
#
loop_
_entity_poly.entity_id
_entity_poly.type
_entity_poly.pdbx_seq_one_letter_code
_entity_poly.pdbx_strand_id
1 'polypeptide(L)'
;MIEAAHLTEQQFSGFRHRTLEPADLLAVDRHLAVCAGCRDRLASQSGAFTETSALRTLLSEHLDYDQTVAAAHGSAGAAIQQHLAECAMCRDEVEDLRQFRSELAAAPGKVIAMPSPKPRWRILAFVAIAAGLLLAAGLTVFRQPGTPVAQVRPAAVQPVEAAIPPDQLAAVQLALSTHRLERAPVLDGLITKRGVLLGAPGEPKSFAVRAPVGTTVLNSRPVFRWESVPGASKYVVAVFDDHFQKVAESPAVTAAEWTPEQPVARGRIYNWQVTAYIGTRTLRSPVPPAPEARFQVVSADTAAQIETARRDHAGNHPLLAVLLANAGALDESALELDALAASDPATAQSLRQSLQAIRHSAPRP
;
A
#
# COMPACT_ATOMS: atom_id res chain seq x y z
N MET A 1 -49.68 -10.16 -23.63
CA MET A 1 -48.55 -10.73 -22.87
C MET A 1 -48.62 -12.23 -23.06
N ILE A 2 -47.70 -12.80 -23.84
CA ILE A 2 -47.64 -14.24 -24.09
C ILE A 2 -46.59 -14.76 -23.10
N GLU A 3 -47.00 -15.56 -22.11
CA GLU A 3 -46.06 -16.27 -21.24
C GLU A 3 -45.16 -17.14 -22.12
N ALA A 4 -43.85 -16.86 -22.10
CA ALA A 4 -42.88 -17.68 -22.81
C ALA A 4 -42.85 -19.06 -22.14
N ALA A 5 -43.35 -20.08 -22.84
CA ALA A 5 -43.34 -21.46 -22.36
C ALA A 5 -41.91 -21.88 -21.95
N HIS A 6 -41.76 -22.31 -20.70
CA HIS A 6 -40.49 -22.78 -20.15
C HIS A 6 -40.07 -24.14 -20.75
N LEU A 7 -38.80 -24.50 -20.57
CA LEU A 7 -38.28 -25.82 -20.95
C LEU A 7 -39.06 -26.95 -20.28
N THR A 8 -39.38 -27.98 -21.06
CA THR A 8 -39.98 -29.22 -20.53
C THR A 8 -38.99 -29.99 -19.66
N GLU A 9 -39.50 -30.86 -18.78
CA GLU A 9 -38.65 -31.65 -17.88
C GLU A 9 -37.66 -32.55 -18.64
N GLN A 10 -38.11 -33.12 -19.77
CA GLN A 10 -37.29 -33.96 -20.62
C GLN A 10 -36.14 -33.17 -21.27
N GLN A 11 -36.42 -31.96 -21.78
CA GLN A 11 -35.40 -31.08 -22.34
C GLN A 11 -34.40 -30.62 -21.28
N PHE A 12 -34.88 -30.29 -20.09
CA PHE A 12 -34.04 -29.87 -18.97
C PHE A 12 -33.11 -30.99 -18.50
N SER A 13 -33.65 -32.21 -18.29
CA SER A 13 -32.87 -33.39 -17.90
C SER A 13 -31.86 -33.78 -18.98
N GLY A 14 -32.28 -33.79 -20.25
CA GLY A 14 -31.40 -34.11 -21.37
C GLY A 14 -30.25 -33.13 -21.53
N PHE A 15 -30.51 -31.83 -21.37
CA PHE A 15 -29.47 -30.80 -21.44
C PHE A 15 -28.43 -30.97 -20.33
N ARG A 16 -28.88 -31.26 -19.10
CA ARG A 16 -27.98 -31.49 -17.95
C ARG A 16 -27.09 -32.71 -18.12
N HIS A 17 -27.63 -33.80 -18.65
CA HIS A 17 -26.89 -35.05 -18.84
C HIS A 17 -26.18 -35.13 -20.21
N ARG A 18 -26.25 -34.06 -21.02
CA ARG A 18 -25.67 -33.99 -22.37
C ARG A 18 -26.18 -35.11 -23.30
N THR A 19 -27.45 -35.47 -23.17
CA THR A 19 -28.10 -36.54 -23.94
C THR A 19 -29.07 -36.03 -25.00
N LEU A 20 -29.15 -34.70 -25.21
CA LEU A 20 -29.95 -34.11 -26.28
C LEU A 20 -29.27 -34.25 -27.64
N GLU A 21 -30.10 -34.43 -28.67
CA GLU A 21 -29.68 -34.32 -30.06
C GLU A 21 -29.21 -32.89 -30.38
N PRO A 22 -28.31 -32.69 -31.36
CA PRO A 22 -27.69 -31.39 -31.64
C PRO A 22 -28.70 -30.25 -31.90
N ALA A 23 -29.81 -30.55 -32.58
CA ALA A 23 -30.84 -29.57 -32.87
C ALA A 23 -31.58 -29.10 -31.61
N ASP A 24 -31.87 -30.03 -30.69
CA ASP A 24 -32.56 -29.75 -29.43
C ASP A 24 -31.64 -29.02 -28.44
N LEU A 25 -30.34 -29.32 -28.45
CA LEU A 25 -29.35 -28.62 -27.64
C LEU A 25 -29.28 -27.13 -28.01
N LEU A 26 -29.24 -26.81 -29.30
CA LEU A 26 -29.24 -25.42 -29.79
C LEU A 26 -30.55 -24.68 -29.49
N ALA A 27 -31.69 -25.40 -29.51
CA ALA A 27 -32.97 -24.83 -29.14
C ALA A 27 -33.03 -24.48 -27.65
N VAL A 28 -32.52 -25.37 -26.79
CA VAL A 28 -32.40 -25.15 -25.35
C VAL A 28 -31.43 -24.00 -25.04
N ASP A 29 -30.26 -23.94 -25.69
CA ASP A 29 -29.28 -22.86 -25.51
C ASP A 29 -29.87 -21.49 -25.85
N ARG A 30 -30.55 -21.37 -27.01
CA ARG A 30 -31.23 -20.13 -27.41
C ARG A 30 -32.32 -19.72 -26.42
N HIS A 31 -33.03 -20.67 -25.83
CA HIS A 31 -34.02 -20.39 -24.79
C HIS A 31 -33.35 -19.91 -23.49
N LEU A 32 -32.26 -20.54 -23.06
CA LEU A 32 -31.50 -20.13 -21.88
C LEU A 32 -30.89 -18.74 -22.04
N ALA A 33 -30.58 -18.29 -23.26
CA ALA A 33 -30.13 -16.93 -23.52
C ALA A 33 -31.18 -15.86 -23.12
N VAL A 34 -32.48 -16.17 -23.22
CA VAL A 34 -33.56 -15.19 -23.03
C VAL A 34 -34.42 -15.42 -21.78
N CYS A 35 -34.46 -16.65 -21.24
CA CYS A 35 -35.31 -16.99 -20.10
C CYS A 35 -34.53 -17.03 -18.78
N ALA A 36 -34.69 -15.99 -17.95
CA ALA A 36 -34.06 -15.92 -16.62
C ALA A 36 -34.49 -17.09 -15.71
N GLY A 37 -35.79 -17.41 -15.65
CA GLY A 37 -36.29 -18.49 -14.79
C GLY A 37 -35.70 -19.87 -15.10
N CYS A 38 -35.46 -20.19 -16.38
CA CYS A 38 -34.81 -21.45 -16.75
C CYS A 38 -33.31 -21.46 -16.43
N ARG A 39 -32.62 -20.30 -16.49
CA ARG A 39 -31.22 -20.19 -16.05
C ARG A 39 -31.09 -20.38 -14.53
N ASP A 40 -31.96 -19.76 -13.75
CA ASP A 40 -31.92 -19.86 -12.29
C ASP A 40 -32.21 -21.29 -11.81
N ARG A 41 -33.17 -21.95 -12.47
CA ARG A 41 -33.45 -23.38 -12.26
C ARG A 41 -32.24 -24.26 -12.59
N LEU A 42 -31.53 -23.98 -13.69
CA LEU A 42 -30.31 -24.73 -14.05
C LEU A 42 -29.23 -24.50 -12.99
N ALA A 43 -29.02 -23.26 -12.56
CA ALA A 43 -27.93 -22.90 -11.67
C ALA A 43 -28.13 -23.44 -10.24
N SER A 44 -29.35 -23.36 -9.71
CA SER A 44 -29.71 -23.89 -8.39
C SER A 44 -29.53 -25.42 -8.28
N GLN A 45 -29.82 -26.16 -9.35
CA GLN A 45 -29.72 -27.63 -9.33
C GLN A 45 -28.34 -28.16 -9.72
N SER A 46 -27.47 -27.32 -10.27
CA SER A 46 -26.12 -27.72 -10.70
C SER A 46 -25.08 -27.62 -9.59
N GLY A 47 -25.41 -27.06 -8.42
CA GLY A 47 -24.45 -26.77 -7.33
C GLY A 47 -23.38 -25.73 -7.68
N ALA A 48 -23.24 -25.41 -8.97
CA ALA A 48 -22.28 -24.47 -9.51
C ALA A 48 -22.57 -23.00 -9.17
N PHE A 49 -23.73 -22.68 -8.57
CA PHE A 49 -24.09 -21.28 -8.29
C PHE A 49 -23.14 -20.61 -7.30
N THR A 50 -22.73 -21.30 -6.23
CA THR A 50 -21.79 -20.73 -5.25
C THR A 50 -20.39 -20.52 -5.84
N GLU A 51 -19.88 -21.47 -6.61
CA GLU A 51 -18.55 -21.35 -7.25
C GLU A 51 -18.55 -20.34 -8.41
N THR A 52 -19.59 -20.33 -9.25
CA THR A 52 -19.69 -19.38 -10.37
C THR A 52 -20.11 -17.97 -9.94
N SER A 53 -20.88 -17.81 -8.86
CA SER A 53 -21.15 -16.51 -8.23
C SER A 53 -19.87 -15.92 -7.63
N ALA A 54 -19.06 -16.73 -6.95
CA ALA A 54 -17.77 -16.30 -6.43
C ALA A 54 -16.82 -15.89 -7.57
N LEU A 55 -16.73 -16.71 -8.63
CA LEU A 55 -15.96 -16.40 -9.83
C LEU A 55 -16.48 -15.15 -10.56
N ARG A 56 -17.80 -14.98 -10.68
CA ARG A 56 -18.39 -13.77 -11.26
C ARG A 56 -18.11 -12.54 -10.43
N THR A 57 -18.15 -12.64 -9.10
CA THR A 57 -17.77 -11.53 -8.20
C THR A 57 -16.29 -11.16 -8.36
N LEU A 58 -15.41 -12.15 -8.54
CA LEU A 58 -13.97 -11.94 -8.81
C LEU A 58 -13.68 -11.36 -10.21
N LEU A 59 -14.59 -11.56 -11.17
CA LEU A 59 -14.42 -11.18 -12.59
C LEU A 59 -15.29 -10.00 -13.01
N SER A 60 -16.18 -9.52 -12.14
CA SER A 60 -17.03 -8.36 -12.42
C SER A 60 -16.19 -7.09 -12.41
N GLU A 61 -16.23 -6.35 -13.51
CA GLU A 61 -15.79 -4.96 -13.52
C GLU A 61 -16.72 -4.16 -12.60
N HIS A 62 -16.16 -3.61 -11.52
CA HIS A 62 -16.89 -2.78 -10.56
C HIS A 62 -17.22 -1.40 -11.14
N LEU A 63 -18.20 -0.72 -10.54
CA LEU A 63 -18.49 0.66 -10.88
C LEU A 63 -17.24 1.53 -10.70
N ASP A 64 -16.99 2.42 -11.66
CA ASP A 64 -15.96 3.44 -11.50
C ASP A 64 -16.40 4.51 -10.48
N TYR A 65 -15.46 5.37 -10.09
CA TYR A 65 -15.70 6.42 -9.09
C TYR A 65 -16.84 7.37 -9.46
N ASP A 66 -16.96 7.77 -10.72
CA ASP A 66 -18.01 8.71 -11.14
C ASP A 66 -19.39 8.04 -11.10
N GLN A 67 -19.44 6.74 -11.42
CA GLN A 67 -20.64 5.93 -11.36
C GLN A 67 -21.10 5.65 -9.91
N THR A 68 -20.18 5.38 -8.97
CA THR A 68 -20.53 5.19 -7.56
C THR A 68 -21.06 6.49 -6.94
N VAL A 69 -20.42 7.62 -7.25
CA VAL A 69 -20.87 8.95 -6.83
C VAL A 69 -22.24 9.29 -7.43
N ALA A 70 -22.43 9.05 -8.73
CA ALA A 70 -23.72 9.27 -9.40
C ALA A 70 -24.83 8.40 -8.78
N ALA A 71 -24.52 7.16 -8.40
CA ALA A 71 -25.46 6.26 -7.74
C ALA A 71 -25.78 6.68 -6.29
N ALA A 72 -24.78 7.17 -5.55
CA ALA A 72 -24.96 7.71 -4.21
C ALA A 72 -25.80 9.00 -4.23
N HIS A 73 -25.72 9.80 -5.28
CA HIS A 73 -26.55 10.99 -5.50
C HIS A 73 -27.97 10.70 -6.04
N GLY A 74 -28.31 9.44 -6.29
CA GLY A 74 -29.62 9.04 -6.81
C GLY A 74 -29.79 9.25 -8.33
N SER A 75 -28.69 9.49 -9.06
CA SER A 75 -28.65 9.72 -10.51
C SER A 75 -28.15 8.50 -11.32
N ALA A 76 -28.31 7.28 -10.79
CA ALA A 76 -27.88 6.05 -11.46
C ALA A 76 -28.81 5.66 -12.63
N GLY A 77 -28.22 5.45 -13.82
CA GLY A 77 -28.90 4.86 -14.97
C GLY A 77 -29.19 3.36 -14.82
N ALA A 78 -29.97 2.78 -15.75
CA ALA A 78 -30.44 1.39 -15.66
C ALA A 78 -29.31 0.34 -15.56
N ALA A 79 -28.18 0.55 -16.24
CA ALA A 79 -27.02 -0.34 -16.18
C ALA A 79 -26.37 -0.36 -14.78
N ILE A 80 -26.26 0.82 -14.14
CA ILE A 80 -25.73 0.95 -12.77
C ILE A 80 -26.68 0.30 -11.78
N GLN A 81 -28.00 0.48 -11.94
CA GLN A 81 -28.99 -0.15 -11.08
C GLN A 81 -28.99 -1.68 -11.20
N GLN A 82 -28.83 -2.21 -12.42
CA GLN A 82 -28.68 -3.64 -12.63
C GLN A 82 -27.40 -4.17 -11.98
N HIS A 83 -26.27 -3.49 -12.14
CA HIS A 83 -25.02 -3.87 -11.48
C HIS A 83 -25.16 -3.88 -9.96
N LEU A 84 -25.79 -2.85 -9.38
CA LEU A 84 -26.08 -2.79 -7.95
C LEU A 84 -27.07 -3.88 -7.51
N ALA A 85 -27.93 -4.41 -8.37
CA ALA A 85 -28.78 -5.56 -8.01
C ALA A 85 -27.95 -6.85 -7.90
N GLU A 86 -26.85 -6.96 -8.64
CA GLU A 86 -26.05 -8.18 -8.76
C GLU A 86 -24.77 -8.17 -7.89
N CYS A 87 -24.18 -6.99 -7.60
CA CYS A 87 -22.94 -6.86 -6.85
C CYS A 87 -23.16 -6.33 -5.42
N ALA A 88 -22.83 -7.13 -4.40
CA ALA A 88 -22.94 -6.73 -3.00
C ALA A 88 -21.94 -5.63 -2.62
N MET A 89 -20.69 -5.71 -3.08
CA MET A 89 -19.64 -4.77 -2.73
C MET A 89 -19.95 -3.34 -3.20
N CYS A 90 -20.39 -3.17 -4.45
CA CYS A 90 -20.76 -1.86 -4.96
C CYS A 90 -22.04 -1.31 -4.29
N ARG A 91 -22.94 -2.18 -3.80
CA ARG A 91 -24.07 -1.71 -2.98
C ARG A 91 -23.59 -1.15 -1.65
N ASP A 92 -22.72 -1.87 -0.97
CA ASP A 92 -22.20 -1.48 0.34
C ASP A 92 -21.46 -0.13 0.23
N GLU A 93 -20.61 0.03 -0.79
CA GLU A 93 -19.88 1.29 -1.03
C GLU A 93 -20.81 2.48 -1.35
N VAL A 94 -21.83 2.26 -2.17
CA VAL A 94 -22.82 3.32 -2.49
C VAL A 94 -23.66 3.68 -1.27
N GLU A 95 -23.96 2.72 -0.40
CA GLU A 95 -24.73 2.96 0.83
C GLU A 95 -23.90 3.71 1.87
N ASP A 96 -22.62 3.36 2.05
CA ASP A 96 -21.68 4.09 2.91
C ASP A 96 -21.58 5.57 2.48
N LEU A 97 -21.49 5.85 1.17
CA LEU A 97 -21.46 7.21 0.65
C LEU A 97 -22.77 7.97 0.91
N ARG A 98 -23.93 7.30 0.81
CA ARG A 98 -25.23 7.90 1.15
C ARG A 98 -25.32 8.22 2.63
N GLN A 99 -24.87 7.31 3.48
CA GLN A 99 -24.83 7.52 4.92
C GLN A 99 -23.94 8.71 5.27
N PHE A 100 -22.71 8.74 4.75
CA PHE A 100 -21.78 9.84 5.00
C PHE A 100 -22.35 11.19 4.56
N ARG A 101 -23.03 11.24 3.40
CA ARG A 101 -23.73 12.44 2.94
C ARG A 101 -24.86 12.85 3.89
N SER A 102 -25.62 11.90 4.43
CA SER A 102 -26.69 12.19 5.38
C SER A 102 -26.14 12.75 6.70
N GLU A 103 -24.98 12.25 7.16
CA GLU A 103 -24.28 12.76 8.34
C GLU A 103 -23.76 14.19 8.13
N LEU A 104 -23.18 14.48 6.95
CA LEU A 104 -22.75 15.83 6.58
C LEU A 104 -23.93 16.81 6.45
N ALA A 105 -25.08 16.35 5.96
CA ALA A 105 -26.28 17.18 5.84
C ALA A 105 -26.96 17.43 7.20
N ALA A 106 -26.83 16.50 8.16
CA ALA A 106 -27.43 16.59 9.49
C ALA A 106 -26.61 17.45 10.48
N ALA A 107 -25.34 17.73 10.22
CA ALA A 107 -24.48 18.54 11.07
C ALA A 107 -24.45 20.02 10.60
N PRO A 108 -25.05 20.98 11.34
CA PRO A 108 -24.84 22.39 11.02
C PRO A 108 -23.36 22.73 11.24
N GLY A 109 -22.71 23.22 10.19
CA GLY A 109 -21.29 23.56 10.17
C GLY A 109 -20.92 24.57 11.26
N LYS A 110 -20.41 24.07 12.39
CA LYS A 110 -19.77 24.91 13.40
C LYS A 110 -18.34 25.12 12.95
N VAL A 111 -18.05 26.32 12.43
CA VAL A 111 -16.68 26.75 12.12
C VAL A 111 -15.84 26.60 13.40
N ILE A 112 -15.01 25.57 13.45
CA ILE A 112 -14.04 25.40 14.53
C ILE A 112 -12.93 26.42 14.26
N ALA A 113 -13.03 27.59 14.90
CA ALA A 113 -11.91 28.51 14.97
C ALA A 113 -10.77 27.83 15.73
N MET A 114 -9.67 27.54 15.05
CA MET A 114 -8.47 26.99 15.69
C MET A 114 -7.90 28.01 16.69
N PRO A 115 -7.65 27.61 17.96
CA PRO A 115 -6.96 28.48 18.89
C PRO A 115 -5.47 28.59 18.53
N SER A 116 -4.98 29.81 18.34
CA SER A 116 -3.57 30.12 18.10
C SER A 116 -2.70 29.76 19.33
N PRO A 117 -1.53 29.13 19.17
CA PRO A 117 -0.67 28.79 20.30
C PRO A 117 0.10 30.00 20.83
N LYS A 118 0.02 30.26 22.15
CA LYS A 118 0.96 31.17 22.85
C LYS A 118 2.16 30.37 23.41
N PRO A 119 3.38 30.95 23.44
CA PRO A 119 4.59 30.25 23.85
C PRO A 119 4.68 30.13 25.38
N ARG A 120 4.98 28.92 25.87
CA ARG A 120 5.14 28.60 27.30
C ARG A 120 6.61 28.48 27.68
N TRP A 121 7.25 29.62 27.96
CA TRP A 121 8.50 29.68 28.72
C TRP A 121 8.11 29.91 30.19
N ARG A 122 8.04 28.83 30.99
CA ARG A 122 8.04 28.80 32.48
C ARG A 122 7.54 27.46 33.00
N ILE A 123 8.32 26.39 32.85
CA ILE A 123 8.33 25.27 33.80
C ILE A 123 9.76 24.72 33.87
N LEU A 124 10.62 25.39 34.64
CA LEU A 124 11.86 24.85 35.18
C LEU A 124 12.05 25.47 36.57
N ALA A 125 11.41 24.86 37.55
CA ALA A 125 11.74 24.92 38.97
C ALA A 125 10.90 23.84 39.66
N PHE A 126 11.48 23.16 40.66
CA PHE A 126 10.90 22.11 41.51
C PHE A 126 11.02 20.65 41.06
N VAL A 127 12.24 20.12 40.99
CA VAL A 127 12.55 18.80 41.61
C VAL A 127 14.00 18.82 42.13
N ALA A 128 14.18 19.30 43.36
CA ALA A 128 15.32 18.99 44.21
C ALA A 128 14.83 19.14 45.65
N ILE A 129 15.27 18.23 46.54
CA ILE A 129 14.92 18.06 47.97
C ILE A 129 13.87 16.95 48.21
N ALA A 130 14.34 15.70 48.27
CA ALA A 130 13.84 14.65 49.17
C ALA A 130 14.83 13.46 49.19
N ALA A 131 16.09 13.73 49.51
CA ALA A 131 17.09 12.73 49.85
C ALA A 131 17.72 13.14 51.18
N GLY A 132 17.30 12.48 52.26
CA GLY A 132 17.77 12.76 53.62
C GLY A 132 16.62 12.62 54.61
N LEU A 133 16.80 11.71 55.57
CA LEU A 133 15.89 11.37 56.67
C LEU A 133 14.86 10.27 56.37
N LEU A 134 15.32 9.01 56.27
CA LEU A 134 14.69 7.83 56.91
C LEU A 134 15.72 6.67 56.97
N LEU A 135 16.89 6.97 57.55
CA LEU A 135 17.89 6.00 57.98
C LEU A 135 18.07 6.18 59.50
N ALA A 136 17.15 5.62 60.29
CA ALA A 136 17.34 5.33 61.73
C ALA A 136 16.05 4.72 62.32
N ALA A 137 15.78 3.44 62.02
CA ALA A 137 14.93 2.60 62.87
C ALA A 137 15.24 1.12 62.62
N GLY A 138 15.99 0.53 63.56
CA GLY A 138 16.10 -0.90 63.91
C GLY A 138 16.18 -1.91 62.76
N LEU A 139 17.33 -2.53 62.45
CA LEU A 139 18.06 -3.44 63.35
C LEU A 139 17.16 -4.03 64.44
N THR A 140 16.53 -5.16 64.15
CA THR A 140 16.47 -6.37 65.01
C THR A 140 15.35 -7.31 64.56
N VAL A 141 15.43 -7.90 63.36
CA VAL A 141 14.71 -9.15 63.10
C VAL A 141 15.61 -10.10 62.30
N PHE A 142 16.22 -11.00 63.07
CA PHE A 142 16.43 -12.41 62.73
C PHE A 142 17.10 -12.78 61.41
N ARG A 143 18.42 -12.99 61.55
CA ARG A 143 19.11 -14.23 61.14
C ARG A 143 18.14 -15.38 60.79
N GLN A 144 18.11 -15.76 59.51
CA GLN A 144 17.94 -17.14 59.10
C GLN A 144 19.04 -17.46 58.06
N PRO A 145 19.77 -18.58 58.22
CA PRO A 145 20.69 -19.04 57.18
C PRO A 145 19.87 -19.69 56.06
N GLY A 146 19.75 -19.00 54.93
CA GLY A 146 19.18 -19.58 53.71
C GLY A 146 20.13 -20.65 53.16
N THR A 147 19.60 -21.85 52.91
CA THR A 147 20.26 -22.91 52.17
C THR A 147 20.60 -22.45 50.76
N PRO A 148 21.76 -22.83 50.19
CA PRO A 148 22.09 -22.48 48.81
C PRO A 148 21.19 -23.29 47.86
N VAL A 149 20.16 -22.64 47.31
CA VAL A 149 19.43 -23.19 46.17
C VAL A 149 20.36 -23.10 44.97
N ALA A 150 20.75 -24.25 44.43
CA ALA A 150 21.50 -24.36 43.20
C ALA A 150 20.79 -23.54 42.10
N GLN A 151 21.47 -22.52 41.58
CA GLN A 151 21.02 -21.82 40.38
C GLN A 151 21.04 -22.82 39.23
N VAL A 152 19.85 -23.32 38.88
CA VAL A 152 19.62 -23.94 37.58
C VAL A 152 19.89 -22.83 36.56
N ARG A 153 21.04 -22.91 35.90
CA ARG A 153 21.37 -22.10 34.73
C ARG A 153 20.25 -22.39 33.73
N PRO A 154 19.35 -21.46 33.38
CA PRO A 154 18.40 -21.74 32.32
C PRO A 154 19.25 -22.06 31.08
N ALA A 155 19.05 -23.27 30.55
CA ALA A 155 19.60 -23.65 29.27
C ALA A 155 19.29 -22.52 28.29
N ALA A 156 20.29 -22.11 27.49
CA ALA A 156 20.09 -21.13 26.45
C ALA A 156 18.88 -21.57 25.61
N VAL A 157 17.76 -20.88 25.79
CA VAL A 157 16.60 -21.00 24.92
C VAL A 157 17.11 -20.46 23.59
N GLN A 158 17.45 -21.36 22.67
CA GLN A 158 17.64 -20.96 21.28
C GLN A 158 16.36 -20.20 20.89
N PRO A 159 16.44 -19.03 20.23
CA PRO A 159 15.26 -18.34 19.79
C PRO A 159 14.47 -19.34 18.96
N VAL A 160 13.28 -19.72 19.44
CA VAL A 160 12.31 -20.40 18.59
C VAL A 160 12.00 -19.34 17.56
N GLU A 161 12.58 -19.48 16.37
CA GLU A 161 12.33 -18.60 15.24
C GLU A 161 10.81 -18.49 15.10
N ALA A 162 10.29 -17.27 15.21
CA ALA A 162 8.86 -17.05 15.31
C ALA A 162 8.17 -17.69 14.09
N ALA A 163 6.97 -18.24 14.24
CA ALA A 163 6.31 -18.84 13.08
C ALA A 163 5.97 -17.73 12.06
N ILE A 164 6.41 -17.89 10.81
CA ILE A 164 6.05 -16.97 9.73
C ILE A 164 4.54 -17.12 9.45
N PRO A 165 3.77 -16.03 9.41
CA PRO A 165 2.35 -16.06 9.06
C PRO A 165 2.09 -16.78 7.71
N PRO A 166 1.00 -17.55 7.59
CA PRO A 166 0.75 -18.39 6.41
C PRO A 166 0.57 -17.61 5.11
N ASP A 167 0.00 -16.40 5.19
CA ASP A 167 -0.13 -15.45 4.08
C ASP A 167 1.24 -14.97 3.57
N GLN A 168 2.17 -14.66 4.48
CA GLN A 168 3.53 -14.25 4.13
C GLN A 168 4.32 -15.42 3.53
N LEU A 169 4.18 -16.62 4.09
CA LEU A 169 4.76 -17.84 3.52
C LEU A 169 4.24 -18.10 2.10
N ALA A 170 2.94 -17.97 1.89
CA ALA A 170 2.33 -18.14 0.56
C ALA A 170 2.85 -17.11 -0.44
N ALA A 171 2.99 -15.84 -0.05
CA ALA A 171 3.55 -14.79 -0.90
C ALA A 171 5.01 -15.09 -1.28
N VAL A 172 5.83 -15.55 -0.32
CA VAL A 172 7.22 -15.95 -0.60
C VAL A 172 7.29 -17.16 -1.52
N GLN A 173 6.49 -18.19 -1.28
CA GLN A 173 6.43 -19.39 -2.14
C GLN A 173 5.99 -19.03 -3.56
N LEU A 174 5.00 -18.15 -3.70
CA LEU A 174 4.56 -17.66 -5.00
C LEU A 174 5.68 -16.90 -5.72
N ALA A 175 6.38 -16.01 -5.01
CA ALA A 175 7.47 -15.23 -5.60
C ALA A 175 8.65 -16.10 -6.04
N LEU A 176 9.00 -17.10 -5.22
CA LEU A 176 10.09 -18.04 -5.52
C LEU A 176 9.74 -19.01 -6.66
N SER A 177 8.49 -19.51 -6.70
CA SER A 177 8.04 -20.44 -7.76
C SER A 177 7.84 -19.77 -9.11
N THR A 178 7.38 -18.52 -9.13
CA THR A 178 7.15 -17.76 -10.37
C THR A 178 8.34 -16.89 -10.77
N HIS A 179 9.35 -16.79 -9.90
CA HIS A 179 10.47 -15.85 -9.99
C HIS A 179 10.02 -14.41 -10.22
N ARG A 180 8.87 -14.03 -9.65
CA ARG A 180 8.27 -12.69 -9.81
C ARG A 180 7.81 -12.12 -8.47
N LEU A 181 8.11 -10.85 -8.26
CA LEU A 181 7.57 -10.07 -7.16
C LEU A 181 6.22 -9.46 -7.57
N GLU A 182 5.30 -9.39 -6.62
CA GLU A 182 4.03 -8.72 -6.83
C GLU A 182 4.22 -7.20 -6.86
N ARG A 183 3.51 -6.53 -7.76
CA ARG A 183 3.53 -5.06 -7.87
C ARG A 183 2.54 -4.49 -6.86
N ALA A 184 3.04 -3.71 -5.91
CA ALA A 184 2.18 -2.96 -4.99
C ALA A 184 1.30 -1.94 -5.75
N PRO A 185 -0.02 -1.92 -5.55
CA PRO A 185 -0.93 -0.99 -6.24
C PRO A 185 -0.57 0.48 -6.05
N VAL A 186 0.00 0.83 -4.90
CA VAL A 186 0.41 2.21 -4.60
C VAL A 186 1.43 2.77 -5.60
N LEU A 187 2.20 1.91 -6.27
CA LEU A 187 3.21 2.32 -7.25
C LEU A 187 2.59 2.97 -8.49
N ASP A 188 1.33 2.70 -8.80
CA ASP A 188 0.66 3.29 -9.98
C ASP A 188 0.45 4.80 -9.83
N GLY A 189 0.27 5.29 -8.60
CA GLY A 189 0.21 6.73 -8.29
C GLY A 189 1.57 7.41 -8.12
N LEU A 190 2.65 6.63 -7.95
CA LEU A 190 4.00 7.11 -7.69
C LEU A 190 4.88 7.14 -8.95
N ILE A 191 4.71 6.18 -9.84
CA ILE A 191 5.50 6.07 -11.09
C ILE A 191 4.79 6.85 -12.19
N THR A 192 5.07 8.16 -12.26
CA THR A 192 4.55 9.04 -13.31
C THR A 192 5.28 8.87 -14.64
N LYS A 193 4.55 8.88 -15.76
CA LYS A 193 5.14 8.90 -17.12
C LYS A 193 5.84 10.24 -17.39
N ARG A 194 6.90 10.22 -18.19
CA ARG A 194 7.48 11.46 -18.77
C ARG A 194 6.41 12.13 -19.64
N GLY A 195 6.17 13.42 -19.42
CA GLY A 195 5.29 14.20 -20.28
C GLY A 195 5.92 14.39 -21.67
N VAL A 196 5.11 14.45 -22.72
CA VAL A 196 5.60 14.84 -24.05
C VAL A 196 5.42 16.35 -24.17
N LEU A 197 6.54 17.09 -24.29
CA LEU A 197 6.49 18.52 -24.55
C LEU A 197 6.07 18.76 -26.01
N LEU A 198 5.03 19.57 -26.21
CA LEU A 198 4.62 20.10 -27.51
C LEU A 198 5.52 21.31 -27.86
N GLY A 199 6.79 21.04 -28.17
CA GLY A 199 7.78 22.06 -28.54
C GLY A 199 9.15 21.45 -28.79
N ALA A 200 10.02 22.16 -29.52
CA ALA A 200 11.40 21.71 -29.73
C ALA A 200 12.07 21.50 -28.36
N PRO A 201 12.77 20.37 -28.12
CA PRO A 201 13.43 20.12 -26.85
C PRO A 201 14.49 21.20 -26.63
N GLY A 202 14.22 22.16 -25.76
CA GLY A 202 15.28 22.94 -25.15
C GLY A 202 16.19 21.98 -24.39
N GLU A 203 17.50 22.16 -24.47
CA GLU A 203 18.45 21.37 -23.67
C GLU A 203 17.96 21.31 -22.22
N PRO A 204 17.75 20.11 -21.64
CA PRO A 204 17.37 20.00 -20.25
C PRO A 204 18.54 20.45 -19.39
N LYS A 205 18.56 21.74 -19.04
CA LYS A 205 19.49 22.31 -18.05
C LYS A 205 19.01 21.97 -16.63
N SER A 206 18.66 20.71 -16.38
CA SER A 206 18.31 20.18 -15.07
C SER A 206 19.19 18.98 -14.74
N PHE A 207 19.26 18.62 -13.46
CA PHE A 207 20.01 17.47 -12.96
C PHE A 207 19.05 16.35 -12.52
N ALA A 208 19.53 15.12 -12.34
CA ALA A 208 18.66 14.02 -11.91
C ALA A 208 18.47 13.99 -10.38
N VAL A 209 17.22 13.85 -9.94
CA VAL A 209 16.92 13.33 -8.59
C VAL A 209 17.04 11.81 -8.61
N ARG A 210 17.50 11.20 -7.50
CA ARG A 210 17.82 9.76 -7.44
C ARG A 210 16.91 8.98 -6.52
N ALA A 211 16.69 9.45 -5.29
CA ALA A 211 15.87 8.75 -4.32
C ALA A 211 15.26 9.72 -3.30
N PRO A 212 14.04 9.47 -2.81
CA PRO A 212 13.10 8.44 -3.28
C PRO A 212 12.34 8.89 -4.54
N VAL A 213 12.19 8.03 -5.54
CA VAL A 213 11.47 8.36 -6.79
C VAL A 213 10.67 7.13 -7.24
N GLY A 214 9.34 7.26 -7.32
CA GLY A 214 8.47 6.18 -7.77
C GLY A 214 8.48 4.95 -6.86
N THR A 215 8.69 5.14 -5.55
CA THR A 215 8.81 4.06 -4.56
C THR A 215 8.15 4.46 -3.24
N THR A 216 7.82 3.46 -2.43
CA THR A 216 7.51 3.65 -1.02
C THR A 216 8.83 3.63 -0.21
N VAL A 217 8.86 4.30 0.94
CA VAL A 217 9.99 4.28 1.89
C VAL A 217 9.53 3.81 3.27
N LEU A 218 10.31 2.96 3.91
CA LEU A 218 9.97 2.40 5.23
C LEU A 218 10.16 3.42 6.36
N ASN A 219 11.20 4.25 6.27
CA ASN A 219 11.54 5.25 7.28
C ASN A 219 10.73 6.54 7.07
N SER A 220 10.12 7.07 8.13
CA SER A 220 9.44 8.37 8.13
C SER A 220 10.38 9.58 7.99
N ARG A 221 11.70 9.36 8.02
CA ARG A 221 12.73 10.35 7.68
C ARG A 221 13.54 9.84 6.49
N PRO A 222 12.99 9.90 5.27
CA PRO A 222 13.69 9.40 4.10
C PRO A 222 14.94 10.22 3.80
N VAL A 223 15.95 9.54 3.26
CA VAL A 223 17.16 10.20 2.77
C VAL A 223 16.94 10.60 1.32
N PHE A 224 16.89 11.90 1.06
CA PHE A 224 16.80 12.46 -0.28
C PHE A 224 18.17 12.50 -0.92
N ARG A 225 18.31 12.04 -2.17
CA ARG A 225 19.57 11.98 -2.91
C ARG A 225 19.37 12.50 -4.33
N TRP A 226 20.32 13.29 -4.81
CA TRP A 226 20.31 13.83 -6.17
C TRP A 226 21.71 13.82 -6.79
N GLU A 227 21.80 14.16 -8.07
CA GLU A 227 23.06 14.34 -8.76
C GLU A 227 23.68 15.70 -8.43
N SER A 228 24.95 15.69 -8.01
CA SER A 228 25.71 16.91 -7.77
C SER A 228 25.83 17.72 -9.06
N VAL A 229 25.55 19.02 -8.97
CA VAL A 229 25.66 19.96 -10.08
C VAL A 229 27.02 20.65 -10.04
N PRO A 230 27.85 20.55 -11.09
CA PRO A 230 29.12 21.26 -11.15
C PRO A 230 28.93 22.78 -10.97
N GLY A 231 29.70 23.36 -10.05
CA GLY A 231 29.63 24.78 -9.73
C GLY A 231 28.48 25.21 -8.82
N ALA A 232 27.66 24.28 -8.31
CA ALA A 232 26.66 24.60 -7.31
C ALA A 232 27.32 24.86 -5.95
N SER A 233 26.96 25.99 -5.32
CA SER A 233 27.44 26.36 -3.99
C SER A 233 26.59 25.78 -2.87
N LYS A 234 25.30 25.56 -3.13
CA LYS A 234 24.35 24.98 -2.18
C LYS A 234 23.12 24.41 -2.88
N TYR A 235 22.38 23.60 -2.15
CA TYR A 235 21.09 23.04 -2.52
C TYR A 235 20.05 23.34 -1.44
N VAL A 236 18.80 23.45 -1.85
CA VAL A 236 17.63 23.49 -0.97
C VAL A 236 16.63 22.46 -1.46
N VAL A 237 16.22 21.56 -0.57
CA VAL A 237 15.23 20.52 -0.84
C VAL A 237 13.90 20.93 -0.23
N ALA A 238 12.81 20.79 -0.97
CA ALA A 238 11.46 21.03 -0.47
C ALA A 238 10.58 19.80 -0.73
N VAL A 239 9.82 19.40 0.29
CA VAL A 239 8.88 18.26 0.26
C VAL A 239 7.47 18.80 0.41
N PHE A 240 6.57 18.29 -0.42
CA PHE A 240 5.18 18.70 -0.54
C PHE A 240 4.27 17.49 -0.36
N ASP A 241 3.12 17.69 0.25
CA ASP A 241 2.06 16.69 0.28
C ASP A 241 1.29 16.63 -1.06
N ASP A 242 0.26 15.78 -1.10
CA ASP A 242 -0.68 15.60 -2.20
C ASP A 242 -1.50 16.86 -2.54
N HIS A 243 -1.62 17.80 -1.60
CA HIS A 243 -2.26 19.11 -1.78
C HIS A 243 -1.25 20.21 -2.15
N PHE A 244 -0.02 19.83 -2.53
CA PHE A 244 1.10 20.72 -2.85
C PHE A 244 1.46 21.71 -1.72
N GLN A 245 1.14 21.38 -0.47
CA GLN A 245 1.57 22.16 0.69
C GLN A 245 2.97 21.73 1.11
N LYS A 246 3.85 22.71 1.34
CA LYS A 246 5.22 22.44 1.77
C LYS A 246 5.23 21.92 3.21
N VAL A 247 5.56 20.64 3.38
CA VAL A 247 5.60 19.96 4.69
C VAL A 247 6.99 19.91 5.30
N ALA A 248 8.04 19.99 4.47
CA ALA A 248 9.42 20.07 4.94
C ALA A 248 10.28 20.87 3.96
N GLU A 249 11.30 21.53 4.48
CA GLU A 249 12.32 22.23 3.70
C GLU A 249 13.68 22.05 4.38
N SER A 250 14.71 21.80 3.59
CA SER A 250 16.07 21.70 4.11
C SER A 250 16.66 23.09 4.37
N PRO A 251 17.61 23.21 5.32
CA PRO A 251 18.55 24.32 5.27
C PRO A 251 19.37 24.27 3.97
N ALA A 252 20.19 25.29 3.73
CA ALA A 252 21.17 25.27 2.64
C ALA A 252 22.20 24.17 2.89
N VAL A 253 22.16 23.11 2.07
CA VAL A 253 23.09 21.97 2.16
C VAL A 253 24.08 21.98 1.01
N THR A 254 25.31 21.51 1.23
CA THR A 254 26.35 21.40 0.20
C THR A 254 26.50 19.98 -0.33
N ALA A 255 26.21 18.99 0.52
CA ALA A 255 26.15 17.59 0.12
C ALA A 255 24.95 17.34 -0.81
N ALA A 256 25.08 16.37 -1.71
CA ALA A 256 24.00 15.93 -2.60
C ALA A 256 23.05 14.91 -1.94
N GLU A 257 22.86 15.07 -0.63
CA GLU A 257 21.95 14.29 0.20
C GLU A 257 21.38 15.16 1.32
N TRP A 258 20.15 14.85 1.74
CA TRP A 258 19.53 15.48 2.89
C TRP A 258 18.54 14.53 3.57
N THR A 259 18.49 14.59 4.91
CA THR A 259 17.51 13.87 5.72
C THR A 259 16.69 14.87 6.54
N PRO A 260 15.35 14.82 6.51
CA PRO A 260 14.52 15.68 7.34
C PRO A 260 14.79 15.49 8.84
N GLU A 261 14.83 16.60 9.58
CA GLU A 261 14.97 16.57 11.05
C GLU A 261 13.71 16.01 11.72
N GLN A 262 12.54 16.34 11.17
CA GLN A 262 11.25 15.88 11.66
C GLN A 262 10.71 14.76 10.76
N PRO A 263 10.04 13.75 11.33
CA PRO A 263 9.41 12.70 10.54
C PRO A 263 8.23 13.29 9.73
N VAL A 264 8.12 12.87 8.48
CA VAL A 264 6.91 13.09 7.69
C VAL A 264 5.87 12.01 8.04
N ALA A 265 4.60 12.31 7.84
CA ALA A 265 3.52 11.41 8.23
C ALA A 265 3.48 10.13 7.37
N ARG A 266 3.18 9.00 8.02
CA ARG A 266 3.06 7.69 7.37
C ARG A 266 1.76 7.57 6.57
N GLY A 267 1.74 6.68 5.59
CA GLY A 267 0.59 6.37 4.74
C GLY A 267 0.25 7.42 3.69
N ARG A 268 1.06 8.49 3.58
CA ARG A 268 0.83 9.61 2.67
C ARG A 268 1.80 9.61 1.50
N ILE A 269 1.32 10.11 0.37
CA ILE A 269 2.11 10.38 -0.83
C ILE A 269 2.67 11.80 -0.72
N TYR A 270 3.94 11.94 -1.11
CA TYR A 270 4.67 13.18 -1.13
C TYR A 270 5.33 13.38 -2.49
N ASN A 271 5.57 14.64 -2.84
CA ASN A 271 6.41 15.05 -3.96
C ASN A 271 7.56 15.90 -3.41
N TRP A 272 8.74 15.84 -4.02
CA TRP A 272 9.86 16.66 -3.61
C TRP A 272 10.65 17.21 -4.78
N GLN A 273 11.35 18.30 -4.52
CA GLN A 273 12.18 18.97 -5.51
C GLN A 273 13.45 19.52 -4.86
N VAL A 274 14.49 19.66 -5.68
CA VAL A 274 15.77 20.23 -5.29
C VAL A 274 16.04 21.48 -6.12
N THR A 275 16.46 22.55 -5.44
CA THR A 275 16.95 23.78 -6.08
C THR A 275 18.45 23.90 -5.84
N ALA A 276 19.24 23.82 -6.90
CA ALA A 276 20.68 24.05 -6.89
C ALA A 276 21.00 25.53 -7.17
N TYR A 277 21.93 26.13 -6.42
CA TYR A 277 22.35 27.51 -6.57
C TYR A 277 23.75 27.57 -7.19
N ILE A 278 23.89 28.18 -8.37
CA ILE A 278 25.13 28.28 -9.16
C ILE A 278 25.45 29.76 -9.38
N GLY A 279 26.27 30.34 -8.51
CA GLY A 279 26.51 31.78 -8.49
C GLY A 279 25.20 32.54 -8.26
N THR A 280 24.76 33.31 -9.25
CA THR A 280 23.49 34.07 -9.22
C THR A 280 22.31 33.31 -9.84
N ARG A 281 22.53 32.14 -10.44
CA ARG A 281 21.51 31.34 -11.13
C ARG A 281 21.01 30.20 -10.24
N THR A 282 19.79 29.76 -10.47
CA THR A 282 19.22 28.56 -9.82
C THR A 282 18.74 27.55 -10.84
N LEU A 283 19.03 26.27 -10.60
CA LEU A 283 18.46 25.14 -11.36
C LEU A 283 17.55 24.34 -10.45
N ARG A 284 16.41 23.87 -10.96
CA ARG A 284 15.43 23.06 -10.21
C ARG A 284 15.31 21.68 -10.84
N SER A 285 15.03 20.68 -10.02
CA SER A 285 14.74 19.31 -10.46
C SER A 285 13.77 18.60 -9.51
N PRO A 286 12.83 17.77 -10.00
CA PRO A 286 12.48 17.61 -11.42
C PRO A 286 11.81 18.85 -12.02
N VAL A 287 11.89 18.99 -13.34
CA VAL A 287 11.10 19.96 -14.13
C VAL A 287 10.49 19.26 -15.33
N PRO A 288 9.27 19.63 -15.78
CA PRO A 288 8.68 19.07 -16.99
C PRO A 288 9.66 19.14 -18.17
N PRO A 289 9.83 18.07 -18.96
CA PRO A 289 8.99 16.87 -19.06
C PRO A 289 9.39 15.71 -18.14
N ALA A 290 10.41 15.89 -17.28
CA ALA A 290 10.84 14.85 -16.35
C ALA A 290 9.70 14.49 -15.38
N PRO A 291 9.58 13.20 -14.99
CA PRO A 291 8.52 12.78 -14.08
C PRO A 291 8.74 13.39 -12.70
N GLU A 292 7.64 13.61 -11.98
CA GLU A 292 7.68 14.12 -10.62
C GLU A 292 8.36 13.12 -9.69
N ALA A 293 9.04 13.62 -8.66
CA ALA A 293 9.73 12.80 -7.67
C ALA A 293 8.75 12.41 -6.56
N ARG A 294 7.80 11.54 -6.89
CA ARG A 294 6.79 11.07 -5.94
C ARG A 294 7.29 9.89 -5.13
N PHE A 295 6.91 9.85 -3.87
CA PHE A 295 7.11 8.69 -3.00
C PHE A 295 6.00 8.60 -1.97
N GLN A 296 5.78 7.43 -1.39
CA GLN A 296 4.91 7.26 -0.23
C GLN A 296 5.75 6.85 0.99
N VAL A 297 5.36 7.26 2.18
CA VAL A 297 5.87 6.62 3.40
C VAL A 297 4.95 5.47 3.79
N VAL A 298 5.50 4.26 3.99
CA VAL A 298 4.72 3.06 4.37
C VAL A 298 3.81 3.39 5.58
N SER A 299 2.59 2.85 5.57
CA SER A 299 1.63 2.94 6.69
C SER A 299 2.25 2.43 8.01
N ALA A 300 1.69 2.84 9.15
CA ALA A 300 2.22 2.40 10.44
C ALA A 300 2.15 0.87 10.60
N ASP A 301 1.03 0.26 10.20
CA ASP A 301 0.79 -1.18 10.36
C ASP A 301 1.72 -2.01 9.46
N THR A 302 1.84 -1.66 8.19
CA THR A 302 2.73 -2.35 7.26
C THR A 302 4.20 -2.17 7.67
N ALA A 303 4.58 -0.99 8.17
CA ALA A 303 5.92 -0.78 8.70
C ALA A 303 6.19 -1.66 9.93
N ALA A 304 5.23 -1.77 10.86
CA ALA A 304 5.36 -2.63 12.04
C ALA A 304 5.46 -4.12 11.67
N GLN A 305 4.72 -4.57 10.66
CA GLN A 305 4.81 -5.93 10.13
C GLN A 305 6.20 -6.24 9.57
N ILE A 306 6.74 -5.34 8.73
CA ILE A 306 8.08 -5.48 8.15
C ILE A 306 9.17 -5.46 9.24
N GLU A 307 9.09 -4.54 10.19
CA GLU A 307 10.06 -4.46 11.29
C GLU A 307 10.00 -5.68 12.22
N THR A 308 8.82 -6.28 12.37
CA THR A 308 8.68 -7.55 13.12
C THR A 308 9.33 -8.69 12.37
N ALA A 309 9.07 -8.83 11.06
CA ALA A 309 9.76 -9.82 10.24
C ALA A 309 11.28 -9.62 10.24
N ARG A 310 11.78 -8.37 10.20
CA ARG A 310 13.22 -8.07 10.30
C ARG A 310 13.83 -8.53 11.62
N ARG A 311 13.10 -8.34 12.73
CA ARG A 311 13.56 -8.74 14.07
C ARG A 311 13.58 -10.25 14.24
N ASP A 312 12.53 -10.91 13.77
CA ASP A 312 12.29 -12.32 14.04
C ASP A 312 12.97 -13.22 12.99
N HIS A 313 13.20 -12.69 11.79
CA HIS A 313 13.73 -13.40 10.62
C HIS A 313 14.83 -12.61 9.88
N ALA A 314 15.78 -12.03 10.62
CA ALA A 314 16.83 -11.17 10.05
C ALA A 314 17.64 -11.80 8.91
N GLY A 315 17.78 -13.13 8.88
CA GLY A 315 18.49 -13.88 7.83
C GLY A 315 17.61 -14.35 6.66
N ASN A 316 16.28 -14.17 6.74
CA ASN A 316 15.36 -14.59 5.70
C ASN A 316 15.18 -13.47 4.65
N HIS A 317 16.23 -13.23 3.87
CA HIS A 317 16.24 -12.20 2.82
C HIS A 317 15.11 -12.37 1.78
N PRO A 318 14.71 -13.58 1.36
CA PRO A 318 13.55 -13.75 0.48
C PRO A 318 12.25 -13.22 1.10
N LEU A 319 11.99 -13.53 2.37
CA LEU A 319 10.83 -13.01 3.10
C LEU A 319 10.86 -11.47 3.14
N LEU A 320 11.98 -10.89 3.57
CA LEU A 320 12.10 -9.43 3.68
C LEU A 320 11.95 -8.74 2.31
N ALA A 321 12.57 -9.29 1.26
CA ALA A 321 12.47 -8.75 -0.09
C ALA A 321 11.03 -8.74 -0.61
N VAL A 322 10.27 -9.82 -0.36
CA VAL A 322 8.86 -9.96 -0.77
C VAL A 322 7.98 -8.99 0.01
N LEU A 323 8.12 -8.91 1.34
CA LEU A 323 7.33 -7.98 2.15
C LEU A 323 7.58 -6.52 1.76
N LEU A 324 8.84 -6.15 1.48
CA LEU A 324 9.20 -4.81 1.02
C LEU A 324 8.63 -4.53 -0.37
N ALA A 325 8.69 -5.50 -1.29
CA ALA A 325 8.13 -5.35 -2.63
C ALA A 325 6.60 -5.16 -2.60
N ASN A 326 5.90 -5.94 -1.76
CA ASN A 326 4.46 -5.83 -1.56
C ASN A 326 4.05 -4.50 -0.92
N ALA A 327 4.93 -3.89 -0.12
CA ALA A 327 4.76 -2.53 0.41
C ALA A 327 5.15 -1.43 -0.59
N GLY A 328 5.69 -1.78 -1.76
CA GLY A 328 6.21 -0.84 -2.76
C GLY A 328 7.57 -0.24 -2.41
N ALA A 329 8.26 -0.74 -1.38
CA ALA A 329 9.60 -0.31 -0.97
C ALA A 329 10.68 -0.95 -1.85
N LEU A 330 10.78 -0.47 -3.09
CA LEU A 330 11.59 -1.10 -4.14
C LEU A 330 13.09 -0.91 -3.93
N ASP A 331 13.52 0.18 -3.30
CA ASP A 331 14.95 0.40 -3.01
C ASP A 331 15.41 -0.52 -1.87
N GLU A 332 14.64 -0.61 -0.79
CA GLU A 332 14.93 -1.51 0.33
C GLU A 332 14.79 -2.98 -0.06
N SER A 333 13.81 -3.36 -0.90
CA SER A 333 13.69 -4.72 -1.43
C SER A 333 14.93 -5.11 -2.25
N ALA A 334 15.49 -4.19 -3.04
CA ALA A 334 16.70 -4.45 -3.80
C ALA A 334 17.91 -4.77 -2.90
N LEU A 335 18.04 -4.09 -1.75
CA LEU A 335 19.09 -4.35 -0.76
C LEU A 335 18.98 -5.75 -0.15
N GLU A 336 17.76 -6.22 0.15
CA GLU A 336 17.56 -7.59 0.63
C GLU A 336 17.90 -8.62 -0.46
N LEU A 337 17.60 -8.34 -1.72
CA LEU A 337 18.02 -9.18 -2.83
C LEU A 337 19.54 -9.14 -3.04
N ASP A 338 20.22 -8.02 -2.76
CA ASP A 338 21.69 -7.94 -2.69
C ASP A 338 22.27 -8.87 -1.64
N ALA A 339 21.66 -8.91 -0.45
CA ALA A 339 22.06 -9.85 0.59
C ALA A 339 21.78 -11.31 0.21
N LEU A 340 20.61 -11.60 -0.40
CA LEU A 340 20.26 -12.94 -0.89
C LEU A 340 21.25 -13.47 -1.92
N ALA A 341 21.84 -12.61 -2.75
CA ALA A 341 22.79 -13.02 -3.79
C ALA A 341 24.05 -13.70 -3.21
N ALA A 342 24.35 -13.54 -1.92
CA ALA A 342 25.45 -14.25 -1.27
C ALA A 342 25.18 -15.75 -1.09
N SER A 343 23.90 -16.16 -0.95
CA SER A 343 23.51 -17.56 -0.73
C SER A 343 22.81 -18.18 -1.94
N ASP A 344 21.99 -17.41 -2.66
CA ASP A 344 21.29 -17.84 -3.88
C ASP A 344 21.34 -16.75 -4.97
N PRO A 345 22.44 -16.70 -5.74
CA PRO A 345 22.62 -15.70 -6.80
C PRO A 345 21.56 -15.77 -7.91
N ALA A 346 21.11 -16.97 -8.27
CA ALA A 346 20.20 -17.17 -9.41
C ALA A 346 18.79 -16.67 -9.09
N THR A 347 18.28 -16.99 -7.89
CA THR A 347 16.99 -16.47 -7.42
C THR A 347 17.07 -14.96 -7.21
N ALA A 348 18.14 -14.46 -6.58
CA ALA A 348 18.33 -13.02 -6.38
C ALA A 348 18.32 -12.25 -7.70
N GLN A 349 19.02 -12.75 -8.72
CA GLN A 349 19.06 -12.13 -10.04
C GLN A 349 17.68 -12.11 -10.71
N SER A 350 16.94 -13.21 -10.65
CA SER A 350 15.61 -13.32 -11.26
C SER A 350 14.60 -12.37 -10.59
N LEU A 351 14.59 -12.32 -9.25
CA LEU A 351 13.75 -11.39 -8.50
C LEU A 351 14.15 -9.93 -8.73
N ARG A 352 15.45 -9.63 -8.91
CA ARG A 352 15.88 -8.28 -9.31
C ARG A 352 15.38 -7.87 -10.68
N GLN A 353 15.38 -8.78 -11.66
CA GLN A 353 14.80 -8.49 -12.97
C GLN A 353 13.30 -8.21 -12.85
N SER A 354 12.58 -8.96 -12.01
CA SER A 354 11.17 -8.66 -11.70
C SER A 354 11.00 -7.27 -11.07
N LEU A 355 11.86 -6.91 -10.11
CA LEU A 355 11.83 -5.59 -9.44
C LEU A 355 12.13 -4.44 -10.42
N GLN A 356 13.07 -4.65 -11.34
CA GLN A 356 13.35 -3.70 -12.42
C GLN A 356 12.16 -3.57 -13.37
N ALA A 357 11.50 -4.68 -13.72
CA ALA A 357 10.29 -4.62 -14.53
C ALA A 357 9.17 -3.83 -13.85
N ILE A 358 9.04 -3.92 -12.51
CA ILE A 358 8.10 -3.09 -11.73
C ILE A 358 8.47 -1.59 -11.86
N ARG A 359 9.73 -1.20 -11.70
CA ARG A 359 10.15 0.21 -11.82
C ARG A 359 9.86 0.83 -13.19
N HIS A 360 9.94 0.04 -14.25
CA HIS A 360 9.79 0.51 -15.63
C HIS A 360 8.39 0.29 -16.20
N SER A 361 7.52 -0.47 -15.53
CA SER A 361 6.16 -0.68 -16.00
C SER A 361 5.35 0.60 -15.83
N ALA A 362 4.69 0.99 -16.92
CA ALA A 362 3.69 2.05 -16.89
C ALA A 362 2.59 1.69 -15.87
N PRO A 363 1.97 2.70 -15.22
CA PRO A 363 0.78 2.46 -14.41
C PRO A 363 -0.26 1.70 -15.24
N ARG A 364 -0.88 0.67 -14.66
CA ARG A 364 -1.97 -0.04 -15.32
C ARG A 364 -3.12 0.95 -15.54
N PRO A 365 -3.75 0.94 -16.73
CA PRO A 365 -4.81 1.88 -17.08
C PRO A 365 -6.05 1.68 -16.22
#